data_AF-A0A9D5Q8T5-F1
#
_entry.id   AF-A0A9D5Q8T5-F1
#
_cell.length_a   1.000
_cell.length_b   1.000
_cell.length_c   1.000
_cell.angle_alpha   90.00
_cell.angle_beta   90.00
_cell.angle_gamma   90.00
#
_symmetry.space_group_name_H-M   'P 1'
#
loop_
_entity.id
_entity.type
_entity.pdbx_description
1 polymer ?
#
loop_
_entity_poly.entity_id
_entity_poly.type
_entity_poly.pdbx_seq_one_letter_code
_entity_poly.pdbx_strand_id
1 'polypeptide(L)'
;MFYHLQKGVGTKSSSRFDVRFIAMVLVSFMAIGCGPSLKRMDYLEDQHVPRAGECKVVFKRDVEIRSEKGKIIGTLKVGDTGFSSRCHEDDILEILRKEACDIGADVVVLRKIRQPDFLSSCYRVTADFVRLSDSTYVERIESDEAYDSTAVKRRVRDRKAMQVAFAVVGGVIGLTLSFVLASMKY
;
A
#
# COMPACT_ATOMS: atom_id res chain seq x y z
N MET A 1 8.61 -76.61 26.59
CA MET A 1 9.18 -76.48 25.23
C MET A 1 8.14 -75.71 24.40
N PHE A 2 8.58 -74.68 23.67
CA PHE A 2 7.85 -73.93 22.64
C PHE A 2 6.94 -72.73 23.03
N TYR A 3 7.49 -71.54 22.74
CA TYR A 3 6.96 -70.29 22.14
C TYR A 3 5.70 -69.60 22.68
N HIS A 4 5.82 -68.29 22.95
CA HIS A 4 5.07 -67.23 22.24
C HIS A 4 5.67 -65.85 22.60
N LEU A 5 6.50 -65.28 21.72
CA LEU A 5 6.15 -64.17 20.81
C LEU A 5 6.03 -62.79 21.51
N GLN A 6 7.18 -62.13 21.70
CA GLN A 6 7.25 -60.68 21.80
C GLN A 6 6.87 -60.07 20.44
N LYS A 7 5.73 -59.38 20.38
CA LYS A 7 5.37 -58.55 19.22
C LYS A 7 6.04 -57.18 19.38
N GLY A 8 6.97 -56.88 18.47
CA GLY A 8 7.59 -55.57 18.34
C GLY A 8 6.57 -54.49 17.99
N VAL A 9 6.65 -53.38 18.70
CA VAL A 9 5.96 -52.13 18.37
C VAL A 9 6.70 -51.49 17.20
N GLY A 10 6.21 -51.75 15.98
CA GLY A 10 6.69 -51.09 14.78
C GLY A 10 6.18 -49.64 14.73
N THR A 11 7.01 -48.68 15.12
CA THR A 11 6.78 -47.26 14.82
C THR A 11 7.08 -47.01 13.34
N LYS A 12 6.14 -47.35 12.46
CA LYS A 12 6.20 -46.97 11.04
C LYS A 12 5.51 -45.61 10.88
N SER A 13 6.22 -44.54 11.24
CA SER A 13 5.83 -43.17 10.91
C SER A 13 5.93 -42.99 9.39
N SER A 14 4.81 -43.25 8.70
CA SER A 14 4.66 -43.01 7.27
C SER A 14 4.08 -41.62 7.06
N SER A 15 4.90 -40.57 7.16
CA SER A 15 4.52 -39.24 6.70
C SER A 15 4.51 -39.21 5.17
N ARG A 16 3.46 -39.77 4.56
CA ARG A 16 3.09 -39.42 3.19
C ARG A 16 2.43 -38.05 3.24
N PHE A 17 3.23 -37.01 3.45
CA PHE A 17 2.80 -35.67 3.09
C PHE A 17 2.69 -35.67 1.56
N ASP A 18 1.46 -35.81 1.08
CA ASP A 18 1.14 -35.83 -0.34
C ASP A 18 1.80 -34.61 -0.99
N VAL A 19 2.55 -34.82 -2.08
CA VAL A 19 3.22 -33.73 -2.83
C VAL A 19 2.20 -32.66 -3.24
N ARG A 20 0.93 -33.06 -3.41
CA ARG A 20 -0.22 -32.18 -3.64
C ARG A 20 -0.53 -31.26 -2.45
N PHE A 21 -0.39 -31.76 -1.22
CA PHE A 21 -0.56 -30.99 0.00
C PHE A 21 0.57 -29.99 0.18
N ILE A 22 1.81 -30.40 -0.10
CA ILE A 22 2.98 -29.49 -0.11
C ILE A 22 2.83 -28.41 -1.21
N ALA A 23 2.35 -28.78 -2.40
CA ALA A 23 2.08 -27.84 -3.49
C ALA A 23 0.97 -26.83 -3.14
N MET A 24 -0.12 -27.27 -2.49
CA MET A 24 -1.19 -26.38 -2.04
C MET A 24 -0.72 -25.41 -0.95
N VAL A 25 0.11 -25.87 -0.02
CA VAL A 25 0.71 -25.01 1.02
C VAL A 25 1.70 -24.00 0.43
N LEU A 26 2.51 -24.39 -0.56
CA LEU A 26 3.43 -23.48 -1.26
C LEU A 26 2.70 -22.40 -2.08
N VAL A 27 1.59 -22.75 -2.74
CA VAL A 27 0.74 -21.78 -3.45
C VAL A 27 0.08 -20.81 -2.46
N SER A 28 -0.35 -21.29 -1.29
CA SER A 28 -0.95 -20.44 -0.25
C SER A 28 0.04 -19.44 0.37
N PHE A 29 1.34 -19.77 0.41
CA PHE A 29 2.38 -18.85 0.95
C PHE A 29 2.70 -17.69 0.01
N MET A 30 2.34 -17.76 -1.27
CA MET A 30 2.53 -16.66 -2.24
C MET A 30 1.46 -15.56 -2.15
N ALA A 31 0.40 -15.76 -1.34
CA ALA A 31 -0.66 -14.77 -1.16
C ALA A 31 -0.38 -13.75 -0.03
N ILE A 32 0.84 -13.67 0.49
CA ILE A 32 1.21 -12.63 1.45
C ILE A 32 1.24 -11.30 0.70
N GLY A 33 0.22 -10.46 0.94
CA GLY A 33 0.06 -9.17 0.26
C GLY A 33 1.27 -8.26 0.49
N CYS A 34 1.96 -7.91 -0.60
CA CYS A 34 2.99 -6.87 -0.59
C CYS A 34 2.32 -5.50 -0.38
N GLY A 35 2.98 -4.58 0.32
CA GLY A 35 2.55 -3.18 0.47
C GLY A 35 3.34 -2.22 -0.42
N PRO A 36 3.00 -0.92 -0.44
CA PRO A 36 3.78 0.09 -1.17
C PRO A 36 5.19 0.24 -0.58
N SER A 37 6.14 0.69 -1.40
CA SER A 37 7.51 0.97 -0.94
C SER A 37 7.55 2.32 -0.22
N LEU A 38 8.06 2.35 1.01
CA LEU A 38 8.22 3.57 1.80
C LEU A 38 9.70 3.89 1.96
N LYS A 39 10.12 5.09 1.53
CA LYS A 39 11.48 5.60 1.72
C LYS A 39 11.43 6.92 2.49
N ARG A 40 11.89 6.87 3.74
CA ARG A 40 12.02 8.03 4.64
C ARG A 40 13.35 8.72 4.39
N MET A 41 13.33 10.04 4.25
CA MET A 41 14.49 10.89 3.96
C MET A 41 14.46 12.11 4.85
N ASP A 42 15.62 12.53 5.36
CA ASP A 42 15.77 13.78 6.13
C ASP A 42 14.87 13.86 7.38
N TYR A 43 14.58 12.72 8.00
CA TYR A 43 13.86 12.65 9.26
C TYR A 43 14.78 13.14 10.37
N LEU A 44 14.38 14.21 11.03
CA LEU A 44 15.13 14.80 12.12
C LEU A 44 14.77 14.09 13.42
N GLU A 45 15.56 13.08 13.78
CA GLU A 45 15.30 12.17 14.90
C GLU A 45 15.14 12.89 16.25
N ASP A 46 15.88 13.99 16.44
CA ASP A 46 15.81 14.87 17.61
C ASP A 46 14.51 15.68 17.68
N GLN A 47 13.75 15.73 16.57
CA GLN A 47 12.52 16.50 16.43
C GLN A 47 11.27 15.62 16.38
N HIS A 48 11.40 14.29 16.47
CA HIS A 48 10.28 13.36 16.58
C HIS A 48 9.62 13.44 17.95
N VAL A 49 8.68 14.38 18.07
CA VAL A 49 7.79 14.45 19.22
C VAL A 49 6.39 14.17 18.68
N PRO A 50 5.84 12.95 18.90
CA PRO A 50 4.47 12.65 18.54
C PRO A 50 3.56 13.71 19.15
N ARG A 51 2.63 14.24 18.35
CA ARG A 51 1.75 15.30 18.83
C ARG A 51 0.84 14.76 19.93
N ALA A 52 0.84 15.41 21.09
CA ALA A 52 -0.13 15.10 22.14
C ALA A 52 -1.54 15.57 21.72
N GLY A 53 -2.52 14.66 21.70
CA GLY A 53 -3.92 14.97 21.38
C GLY A 53 -4.37 14.49 19.99
N GLU A 54 -5.46 15.07 19.48
CA GLU A 54 -6.01 14.74 18.16
C GLU A 54 -5.07 15.26 17.06
N CYS A 55 -4.51 14.33 16.29
CA CYS A 55 -3.57 14.67 15.23
C CYS A 55 -4.29 15.20 13.98
N LYS A 56 -4.48 16.52 13.93
CA LYS A 56 -4.98 17.22 12.74
C LYS A 56 -3.83 17.47 11.77
N VAL A 57 -3.85 16.79 10.62
CA VAL A 57 -2.87 16.94 9.54
C VAL A 57 -3.54 17.56 8.33
N VAL A 58 -2.91 18.59 7.77
CA VAL A 58 -3.41 19.32 6.60
C VAL A 58 -2.64 18.95 5.34
N PHE A 59 -3.34 18.66 4.25
CA PHE A 59 -2.74 18.30 2.97
C PHE A 59 -2.73 19.48 1.99
N LYS A 60 -1.55 19.82 1.47
CA LYS A 60 -1.34 20.86 0.46
C LYS A 60 -0.63 20.29 -0.77
N ARG A 61 -0.89 20.85 -1.96
CA ARG A 61 -0.16 20.50 -3.19
C ARG A 61 0.80 21.61 -3.58
N ASP A 62 2.07 21.25 -3.80
CA ASP A 62 3.09 22.12 -4.43
C ASP A 62 3.21 23.52 -3.83
N VAL A 63 2.92 23.65 -2.54
CA VAL A 63 3.06 24.92 -1.81
C VAL A 63 4.50 25.08 -1.35
N GLU A 64 5.06 26.27 -1.59
CA GLU A 64 6.40 26.60 -1.10
C GLU A 64 6.36 26.99 0.38
N ILE A 65 7.24 26.37 1.17
CA ILE A 65 7.33 26.60 2.61
C ILE A 65 8.38 27.66 2.87
N ARG A 66 7.91 28.84 3.29
CA ARG A 66 8.80 29.91 3.74
C ARG A 66 9.32 29.55 5.14
N SER A 67 10.62 29.68 5.35
CA SER A 67 11.30 29.30 6.60
C SER A 67 10.76 30.02 7.83
N GLU A 68 10.21 31.23 7.68
CA GLU A 68 9.55 31.95 8.76
C GLU A 68 8.24 31.28 9.26
N LYS A 69 7.57 30.48 8.42
CA LYS A 69 6.26 29.89 8.73
C LYS A 69 6.36 28.44 9.20
N GLY A 70 7.43 27.75 8.84
CA GLY A 70 7.65 26.37 9.26
C GLY A 70 8.92 25.77 8.68
N LYS A 71 9.22 24.56 9.15
CA LYS A 71 10.40 23.80 8.77
C LYS A 71 10.00 22.42 8.26
N ILE A 72 10.67 21.94 7.23
CA ILE A 72 10.57 20.54 6.80
C ILE A 72 11.30 19.68 7.82
N ILE A 73 10.59 18.71 8.40
CA ILE A 73 11.10 17.80 9.45
C ILE A 73 11.25 16.36 8.97
N GLY A 74 10.86 16.08 7.73
CA GLY A 74 11.04 14.80 7.07
C GLY A 74 10.44 14.80 5.68
N THR A 75 10.87 13.86 4.86
CA THR A 75 10.34 13.64 3.51
C THR A 75 10.05 12.16 3.32
N LEU A 76 8.84 11.82 2.89
CA LEU A 76 8.45 10.45 2.58
C LEU A 76 8.19 10.28 1.08
N LYS A 77 8.92 9.34 0.48
CA LYS A 77 8.64 8.86 -0.87
C LYS A 77 7.91 7.53 -0.81
N VAL A 78 6.71 7.53 -1.36
CA VAL A 78 5.86 6.36 -1.54
C VAL A 78 5.97 5.88 -2.99
N GLY A 79 6.46 4.66 -3.15
CA GLY A 79 6.66 3.98 -4.42
C GLY A 79 5.85 2.69 -4.55
N ASP A 80 6.04 2.00 -5.67
CA ASP A 80 5.43 0.70 -5.95
C ASP A 80 6.50 -0.40 -5.96
N THR A 81 6.11 -1.60 -5.52
CA THR A 81 6.92 -2.82 -5.55
C THR A 81 6.49 -3.82 -6.63
N GLY A 82 5.43 -3.52 -7.40
CA GLY A 82 4.97 -4.32 -8.55
C GLY A 82 3.79 -5.26 -8.25
N PHE A 83 3.58 -5.63 -6.98
CA PHE A 83 2.42 -6.43 -6.52
C PHE A 83 1.79 -5.84 -5.25
N SER A 84 1.88 -4.52 -5.08
CA SER A 84 1.41 -3.85 -3.89
C SER A 84 -0.12 -3.90 -3.79
N SER A 85 -0.64 -4.48 -2.73
CA SER A 85 -2.02 -4.34 -2.26
C SER A 85 -2.09 -3.17 -1.28
N ARG A 86 -3.16 -2.35 -1.34
CA ARG A 86 -3.32 -1.09 -0.58
C ARG A 86 -2.35 0.03 -0.98
N CYS A 87 -2.38 0.42 -2.25
CA CYS A 87 -1.60 1.52 -2.79
C CYS A 87 -2.47 2.53 -3.55
N HIS A 88 -3.76 2.60 -3.24
CA HIS A 88 -4.65 3.61 -3.80
C HIS A 88 -4.44 4.97 -3.13
N GLU A 89 -4.99 6.02 -3.72
CA GLU A 89 -4.80 7.39 -3.24
C GLU A 89 -5.24 7.56 -1.77
N ASP A 90 -6.36 6.97 -1.36
CA ASP A 90 -6.83 6.97 0.03
C ASP A 90 -5.89 6.24 0.98
N ASP A 91 -5.43 5.03 0.61
CA ASP A 91 -4.47 4.26 1.40
C ASP A 91 -3.18 5.07 1.64
N ILE A 92 -2.67 5.71 0.59
CA ILE A 92 -1.44 6.49 0.67
C ILE A 92 -1.62 7.75 1.51
N LEU A 93 -2.74 8.47 1.36
CA LEU A 93 -3.02 9.64 2.20
C LEU A 93 -3.19 9.27 3.68
N GLU A 94 -3.71 8.08 3.98
CA GLU A 94 -3.76 7.55 5.35
C GLU A 94 -2.36 7.26 5.90
N ILE A 95 -1.50 6.60 5.12
CA ILE A 95 -0.08 6.36 5.49
C ILE A 95 0.62 7.70 5.76
N LEU A 96 0.47 8.68 4.87
CA LEU A 96 1.10 9.99 5.03
C LEU A 96 0.60 10.70 6.29
N ARG A 97 -0.71 10.61 6.59
CA ARG A 97 -1.28 11.19 7.81
C ARG A 97 -0.67 10.55 9.05
N LYS A 98 -0.60 9.20 9.08
CA LYS A 98 -0.02 8.47 10.21
C LYS A 98 1.44 8.86 10.44
N GLU A 99 2.25 8.85 9.37
CA GLU A 99 3.67 9.22 9.46
C GLU A 99 3.84 10.68 9.90
N ALA A 100 3.03 11.60 9.38
CA ALA A 100 3.01 12.99 9.81
C ALA A 100 2.70 13.11 11.31
N CYS A 101 1.73 12.35 11.82
CA CYS A 101 1.40 12.33 13.25
C CYS A 101 2.54 11.79 14.11
N ASP A 102 3.15 10.69 13.68
CA ASP A 102 4.22 10.01 14.40
C ASP A 102 5.44 10.92 14.57
N ILE A 103 5.74 11.76 13.57
CA ILE A 103 6.84 12.72 13.62
C ILE A 103 6.43 14.13 14.06
N GLY A 104 5.15 14.37 14.37
CA GLY A 104 4.65 15.66 14.84
C GLY A 104 4.67 16.77 13.79
N ALA A 105 4.26 16.47 12.56
CA ALA A 105 4.06 17.43 11.47
C ALA A 105 2.63 18.01 11.48
N ASP A 106 2.48 19.25 11.05
CA ASP A 106 1.19 19.94 10.91
C ASP A 106 0.64 19.82 9.49
N VAL A 107 1.54 19.91 8.50
CA VAL A 107 1.20 19.98 7.07
C VAL A 107 1.98 18.92 6.30
N VAL A 108 1.30 18.24 5.40
CA VAL A 108 1.87 17.34 4.40
C VAL A 108 1.80 18.05 3.05
N VAL A 109 2.96 18.37 2.48
CA VAL A 109 3.04 18.99 1.15
C VAL A 109 3.33 17.91 0.12
N LEU A 110 2.39 17.66 -0.77
CA LEU A 110 2.52 16.70 -1.87
C LEU A 110 3.22 17.38 -3.05
N ARG A 111 4.41 16.89 -3.43
CA ARG A 111 5.28 17.49 -4.45
C ARG A 111 5.28 16.73 -5.78
N LYS A 112 5.56 15.43 -5.74
CA LYS A 112 5.74 14.61 -6.97
C LYS A 112 4.69 13.53 -7.07
N ILE A 113 3.47 13.92 -7.39
CA ILE A 113 2.34 12.99 -7.52
C ILE A 113 2.40 12.28 -8.87
N ARG A 114 2.33 10.95 -8.84
CA ARG A 114 2.14 10.10 -10.02
C ARG A 114 0.93 9.22 -9.81
N GLN A 115 -0.08 9.46 -10.63
CA GLN A 115 -1.25 8.62 -10.69
C GLN A 115 -0.90 7.23 -11.24
N PRO A 116 -1.72 6.20 -10.96
CA PRO A 116 -1.65 4.93 -11.66
C PRO A 116 -1.61 5.13 -13.18
N ASP A 117 -0.65 4.48 -13.83
CA ASP A 117 -0.35 4.54 -15.26
C ASP A 117 -0.04 3.13 -15.80
N PHE A 118 0.36 3.02 -17.07
CA PHE A 118 0.69 1.72 -17.69
C PHE A 118 1.88 1.01 -17.04
N LEU A 119 2.74 1.75 -16.32
CA LEU A 119 3.93 1.20 -15.69
C LEU A 119 3.68 0.76 -14.24
N SER A 120 2.62 1.27 -13.60
CA SER A 120 2.28 0.95 -12.21
C SER A 120 0.81 1.25 -11.91
N SER A 121 0.14 0.31 -11.25
CA SER A 121 -1.24 0.47 -10.77
C SER A 121 -1.36 1.30 -9.48
N CYS A 122 -0.22 1.68 -8.88
CA CYS A 122 -0.19 2.32 -7.57
C CYS A 122 -0.07 3.83 -7.65
N TYR A 123 -0.74 4.49 -6.70
CA TYR A 123 -0.54 5.91 -6.43
C TYR A 123 0.84 6.10 -5.81
N ARG A 124 1.68 6.93 -6.45
CA ARG A 124 3.07 7.18 -6.03
C ARG A 124 3.23 8.66 -5.76
N VAL A 125 3.90 9.01 -4.67
CA VAL A 125 4.04 10.41 -4.26
C VAL A 125 5.33 10.65 -3.47
N THR A 126 5.89 11.85 -3.62
CA THR A 126 6.86 12.40 -2.67
C THR A 126 6.18 13.50 -1.87
N ALA A 127 6.23 13.39 -0.55
CA ALA A 127 5.59 14.28 0.38
C ALA A 127 6.60 14.84 1.40
N ASP A 128 6.57 16.14 1.60
CA ASP A 128 7.36 16.82 2.64
C ASP A 128 6.47 17.01 3.87
N PHE A 129 7.01 16.71 5.05
CA PHE A 129 6.37 16.92 6.33
C PHE A 129 6.85 18.21 6.96
N VAL A 130 5.92 19.10 7.27
CA VAL A 130 6.21 20.45 7.72
C VAL A 130 5.66 20.64 9.12
N ARG A 131 6.52 21.12 10.01
CA ARG A 131 6.13 21.67 11.30
C ARG A 131 6.03 23.18 11.20
N LEU A 132 4.87 23.72 11.55
CA LEU A 132 4.62 25.15 11.56
C LEU A 132 5.18 25.76 12.85
N SER A 133 5.72 26.97 12.74
CA SER A 133 6.28 27.69 13.90
C SER A 133 5.19 28.30 14.79
N ASP A 134 4.00 28.58 14.23
CA ASP A 134 2.88 29.23 14.91
C ASP A 134 1.67 28.29 14.97
N SER A 135 1.29 27.86 16.18
CA SER A 135 0.14 26.98 16.42
C SER A 135 -1.19 27.59 16.00
N THR A 136 -1.34 28.93 16.01
CA THR A 136 -2.59 29.59 15.61
C THR A 136 -2.86 29.47 14.11
N TYR A 137 -1.81 29.26 13.31
CA TYR A 137 -1.93 29.06 11.88
C TYR A 137 -2.44 27.64 11.55
N VAL A 138 -2.10 26.65 12.38
CA VAL A 138 -2.52 25.24 12.22
C VAL A 138 -4.04 25.10 12.32
N GLU A 139 -4.68 25.88 13.19
CA GLU A 139 -6.14 25.80 13.37
C GLU A 139 -6.92 26.34 12.17
N ARG A 140 -6.38 27.39 11.53
CA ARG A 140 -7.00 28.11 10.41
C ARG A 140 -6.69 27.52 9.03
N ILE A 141 -5.65 26.69 8.92
CA ILE A 141 -5.27 26.12 7.62
C ILE A 141 -6.13 24.88 7.32
N GLU A 142 -6.68 24.86 6.11
CA GLU A 142 -7.49 23.75 5.62
C GLU A 142 -6.76 22.99 4.52
N SER A 143 -7.07 21.70 4.37
CA SER A 143 -6.55 20.89 3.26
C SER A 143 -7.10 21.41 1.94
N ASP A 144 -6.35 21.26 0.86
CA ASP A 144 -6.88 21.58 -0.47
C ASP A 144 -8.09 20.70 -0.76
N GLU A 145 -9.13 21.26 -1.39
CA GLU A 145 -10.40 20.58 -1.70
C GLU A 145 -10.20 19.24 -2.42
N ALA A 146 -9.16 19.15 -3.26
CA ALA A 146 -8.79 17.92 -3.95
C ALA A 146 -8.54 16.75 -3.00
N TYR A 147 -8.10 17.01 -1.76
CA TYR A 147 -7.79 16.01 -0.73
C TYR A 147 -8.90 15.86 0.31
N ASP A 148 -10.08 16.44 0.05
CA ASP A 148 -11.27 16.07 0.81
C ASP A 148 -11.55 14.56 0.70
N SER A 149 -11.97 13.96 1.80
CA SER A 149 -12.17 12.52 1.91
C SER A 149 -13.23 12.00 0.92
N THR A 150 -14.25 12.80 0.59
CA THR A 150 -15.29 12.39 -0.36
C THR A 150 -14.79 12.48 -1.80
N ALA A 151 -14.04 13.53 -2.13
CA ALA A 151 -13.43 13.72 -3.44
C ALA A 151 -12.42 12.61 -3.74
N VAL A 152 -11.56 12.26 -2.77
CA VAL A 152 -10.60 11.16 -2.87
C VAL A 152 -11.32 9.82 -3.08
N LYS A 153 -12.31 9.50 -2.24
CA LYS A 153 -13.07 8.23 -2.34
C LYS A 153 -13.76 8.07 -3.69
N ARG A 154 -14.33 9.13 -4.25
CA ARG A 154 -14.94 9.11 -5.59
C ARG A 154 -13.89 8.76 -6.66
N ARG A 155 -12.75 9.45 -6.68
CA ARG A 155 -11.66 9.16 -7.64
C ARG A 155 -11.14 7.73 -7.53
N VAL A 156 -10.94 7.24 -6.31
CA VAL A 156 -10.48 5.86 -6.07
C VAL A 156 -11.49 4.86 -6.58
N ARG A 157 -12.79 5.05 -6.29
CA ARG A 157 -13.86 4.18 -6.75
C ARG A 157 -13.95 4.17 -8.28
N ASP A 158 -13.93 5.33 -8.91
CA ASP A 158 -14.08 5.44 -10.37
C ASP A 158 -12.89 4.79 -11.09
N ARG A 159 -11.67 4.88 -10.53
CA ARG A 159 -10.49 4.14 -11.02
C ARG A 159 -10.61 2.63 -10.83
N LYS A 160 -11.07 2.17 -9.66
CA LYS A 160 -11.30 0.74 -9.40
C LYS A 160 -12.31 0.17 -10.40
N ALA A 161 -13.39 0.90 -10.68
CA ALA A 161 -14.38 0.50 -11.68
C ALA A 161 -13.76 0.37 -13.09
N MET A 162 -12.93 1.32 -13.49
CA MET A 162 -12.22 1.26 -14.78
C MET A 162 -11.25 0.08 -14.86
N GLN A 163 -10.47 -0.19 -13.81
CA GLN A 163 -9.55 -1.34 -13.76
C GLN A 163 -10.31 -2.67 -13.87
N VAL A 164 -11.44 -2.81 -13.17
CA VAL A 164 -12.29 -4.00 -13.26
C VAL A 164 -12.86 -4.15 -14.68
N ALA A 165 -13.32 -3.07 -15.31
CA ALA A 165 -13.82 -3.13 -16.68
C ALA A 165 -12.76 -3.63 -17.67
N PHE A 166 -11.53 -3.13 -17.59
CA PHE A 166 -10.42 -3.60 -18.42
C PHE A 166 -10.09 -5.09 -18.18
N ALA A 167 -10.07 -5.53 -16.93
CA ALA A 167 -9.81 -6.93 -16.60
C ALA A 167 -10.89 -7.87 -17.17
N VAL A 168 -12.17 -7.49 -17.06
CA VAL A 168 -13.29 -8.26 -17.61
C VAL A 168 -13.21 -8.33 -19.13
N VAL A 169 -13.00 -7.19 -19.81
CA VAL A 169 -12.89 -7.15 -21.28
C VAL A 169 -11.70 -7.97 -21.77
N GLY A 170 -10.53 -7.82 -21.14
CA GLY A 170 -9.34 -8.60 -21.47
C GLY A 170 -9.55 -10.10 -21.26
N GLY A 171 -10.23 -10.50 -20.18
CA GLY A 171 -10.58 -11.89 -19.91
C GLY A 171 -11.50 -12.51 -20.97
N VAL A 172 -12.53 -11.77 -21.41
CA VAL A 172 -13.45 -12.23 -22.47
C VAL A 172 -12.71 -12.41 -23.79
N ILE A 173 -11.89 -11.43 -24.18
CA ILE A 173 -11.10 -11.51 -25.41
C ILE A 173 -10.14 -12.71 -25.35
N GLY A 174 -9.40 -12.87 -24.25
CA GLY A 174 -8.48 -14.00 -24.06
C GLY A 174 -9.18 -15.36 -24.15
N LEU A 175 -10.38 -15.50 -23.57
CA LEU A 175 -11.17 -16.72 -23.67
C LEU A 175 -11.65 -17.00 -25.10
N THR A 176 -12.17 -15.99 -25.81
CA THR A 176 -12.62 -16.16 -27.20
C THR A 176 -11.47 -16.52 -28.13
N LEU A 177 -10.30 -15.88 -27.99
CA LEU A 177 -9.11 -16.19 -28.80
C LEU A 177 -8.61 -17.62 -28.52
N SER A 178 -8.62 -18.03 -27.26
CA SER A 178 -8.25 -19.39 -26.86
C SER A 178 -9.20 -20.43 -27.47
N PHE A 179 -10.51 -20.13 -27.50
CA PHE A 179 -11.51 -21.00 -28.11
C PHE A 179 -11.31 -21.11 -29.63
N VAL A 180 -11.08 -19.98 -30.32
CA VAL A 180 -10.81 -19.96 -31.77
C VAL A 180 -9.55 -20.74 -32.11
N LEU A 181 -8.45 -20.52 -31.38
CA LEU A 181 -7.19 -21.25 -31.59
C LEU A 181 -7.31 -22.75 -31.29
N ALA A 182 -8.11 -23.13 -30.29
CA ALA A 182 -8.41 -24.54 -30.03
C ALA A 182 -9.21 -25.18 -31.16
N SER A 183 -10.12 -24.42 -31.78
CA SER A 183 -10.97 -24.88 -32.90
C SER A 183 -10.19 -25.06 -34.21
N MET A 184 -9.07 -24.37 -34.40
CA MET A 184 -8.22 -24.49 -35.61
C MET A 184 -7.25 -25.68 -35.59
N LYS A 185 -7.12 -26.40 -34.46
CA LYS A 185 -6.25 -27.58 -34.33
C LYS A 185 -6.97 -28.92 -34.60
N TYR A 186 -8.26 -28.89 -34.90
CA TYR A 186 -9.09 -30.02 -35.33
C TYR A 186 -9.51 -29.82 -36.78
#